data_AF-A0A7G8WCP4-F1
#
_entry.id   AF-A0A7G8WCP4-F1
#
_cell.length_a   1.000
_cell.length_b   1.000
_cell.length_c   1.000
_cell.angle_alpha   90.00
_cell.angle_beta   90.00
_cell.angle_gamma   90.00
#
_symmetry.space_group_name_H-M   'P 1'
#
loop_
_entity.id
_entity.type
_entity.pdbx_description
1 polymer ?
#
loop_
_entity_poly.entity_id
_entity_poly.type
_entity_poly.pdbx_seq_one_letter_code
_entity_poly.pdbx_strand_id
1 'polypeptide(L)'
;MNLDLRAVDRIIEMAWEDRTPFEAITFQFDLKEQEVINLMRKELKPSSFRMWRKRVQGRSTKHIKKRTFDKGRFKCSRQKTITNNSISKR
;
A
#
# COMPACT_ATOMS: atom_id res chain seq x y z
N MET A 1 -16.26 -7.52 -8.25
CA MET A 1 -15.98 -6.53 -7.18
C MET A 1 -16.43 -5.17 -7.68
N ASN A 2 -17.43 -4.55 -7.06
CA ASN A 2 -17.78 -3.15 -7.31
C ASN A 2 -16.97 -2.31 -6.32
N LEU A 3 -15.73 -1.96 -6.70
CA LEU A 3 -14.95 -0.96 -5.98
C LEU A 3 -15.37 0.41 -6.51
N ASP A 4 -15.68 1.34 -5.61
CA ASP A 4 -15.88 2.75 -5.98
C ASP A 4 -14.59 3.30 -6.62
N LEU A 5 -14.71 4.24 -7.56
CA LEU A 5 -13.57 4.86 -8.23
C LEU A 5 -12.58 5.46 -7.22
N ARG A 6 -13.10 6.05 -6.14
CA ARG A 6 -12.28 6.58 -5.04
C ARG A 6 -11.51 5.49 -4.30
N ALA A 7 -12.09 4.29 -4.16
CA ALA A 7 -11.41 3.17 -3.54
C ALA A 7 -10.28 2.66 -4.44
N VAL A 8 -10.51 2.58 -5.75
CA VAL A 8 -9.48 2.20 -6.73
C VAL A 8 -8.31 3.19 -6.71
N ASP A 9 -8.59 4.50 -6.78
CA ASP A 9 -7.56 5.54 -6.71
C ASP A 9 -6.76 5.43 -5.41
N ARG A 10 -7.44 5.22 -4.28
CA ARG A 10 -6.80 5.06 -2.98
C ARG A 10 -5.91 3.82 -2.90
N ILE A 11 -6.35 2.70 -3.46
CA ILE A 11 -5.55 1.47 -3.53
C ILE A 11 -4.32 1.70 -4.40
N ILE A 12 -4.44 2.41 -5.52
CA ILE A 12 -3.30 2.75 -6.39
C ILE A 12 -2.31 3.66 -5.64
N GLU A 13 -2.78 4.71 -4.95
CA GLU A 13 -1.95 5.58 -4.11
C GLU A 13 -1.17 4.78 -3.06
N MET A 14 -1.87 3.93 -2.30
CA MET A 14 -1.26 3.10 -1.27
C MET A 14 -0.28 2.08 -1.84
N ALA A 15 -0.60 1.47 -2.97
CA ALA A 15 0.26 0.49 -3.63
C ALA A 15 1.53 1.15 -4.20
N TRP A 16 1.46 2.42 -4.61
CA TRP A 16 2.62 3.21 -5.01
C TRP A 16 3.47 3.69 -3.83
N GLU A 17 2.90 3.88 -2.64
CA GLU A 17 3.71 4.29 -1.48
C GLU A 17 4.63 3.15 -1.01
N ASP A 18 5.92 3.38 -1.16
CA ASP A 18 7.00 2.46 -0.79
C ASP A 18 6.99 2.01 0.69
N ARG A 19 6.20 2.66 1.55
CA ARG A 19 6.10 2.36 3.00
C ARG A 19 4.81 1.66 3.40
N THR A 20 3.88 1.44 2.48
CA THR A 20 2.61 0.77 2.78
C THR A 20 2.76 -0.73 2.54
N PRO A 21 2.70 -1.56 3.60
CA PRO A 21 2.72 -3.01 3.41
C PRO A 21 1.42 -3.46 2.74
N PHE A 22 1.47 -4.58 2.02
CA PHE A 22 0.24 -5.15 1.43
C PHE A 22 -0.77 -5.52 2.51
N GLU A 23 -0.30 -5.92 3.70
CA GLU A 23 -1.14 -6.17 4.87
C GLU A 23 -2.02 -4.96 5.26
N ALA A 24 -1.55 -3.72 5.08
CA ALA A 24 -2.34 -2.53 5.37
C ALA A 24 -3.42 -2.26 4.31
N ILE A 25 -3.18 -2.68 3.07
CA ILE A 25 -4.17 -2.61 1.99
C ILE A 25 -5.22 -3.71 2.21
N THR A 26 -4.79 -4.91 2.56
CA THR A 26 -5.67 -6.02 2.93
C THR A 26 -6.53 -5.66 4.14
N PHE A 27 -5.97 -5.05 5.19
CA PHE A 27 -6.74 -4.67 6.36
C PHE A 27 -7.85 -3.64 6.06
N GLN A 28 -7.62 -2.71 5.14
CA GLN A 28 -8.56 -1.62 4.85
C GLN A 28 -9.58 -1.93 3.76
N PHE A 29 -9.19 -2.74 2.78
CA PHE A 29 -10.00 -3.01 1.57
C PHE A 29 -10.34 -4.50 1.42
N ASP A 30 -9.91 -5.35 2.35
CA ASP A 30 -10.04 -6.81 2.32
C ASP A 30 -9.49 -7.46 1.03
N LEU A 31 -8.51 -6.79 0.40
CA LEU A 31 -7.90 -7.24 -0.84
C LEU A 31 -6.60 -8.00 -0.58
N LYS A 32 -6.48 -9.19 -1.15
CA LYS A 32 -5.23 -9.97 -1.12
C LYS A 32 -4.17 -9.30 -1.99
N GLU A 33 -2.90 -9.56 -1.70
CA GLU A 33 -1.78 -9.06 -2.50
C GLU A 33 -1.95 -9.36 -4.01
N GLN A 34 -2.41 -10.57 -4.34
CA GLN A 34 -2.65 -10.97 -5.73
C GLN A 34 -3.73 -10.11 -6.40
N GLU A 35 -4.78 -9.75 -5.68
CA GLU A 35 -5.87 -8.92 -6.19
C GLU A 35 -5.40 -7.49 -6.41
N VAL A 36 -4.58 -6.96 -5.51
CA VAL A 36 -3.94 -5.64 -5.69
C VAL A 36 -2.99 -5.65 -6.90
N ILE A 37 -2.22 -6.72 -7.11
CA ILE A 37 -1.35 -6.84 -8.29
C ILE A 37 -2.19 -6.87 -9.57
N ASN A 38 -3.30 -7.62 -9.58
CA ASN A 38 -4.20 -7.70 -10.72
C ASN A 38 -4.88 -6.35 -11.00
N LEU A 39 -5.31 -5.63 -9.96
CA LEU A 39 -5.87 -4.29 -10.06
C LEU A 39 -4.83 -3.33 -10.66
N MET A 40 -3.62 -3.30 -10.10
CA MET A 40 -2.52 -2.45 -10.59
C MET A 40 -2.16 -2.76 -12.04
N ARG A 41 -2.23 -4.03 -12.46
CA ARG A 41 -1.99 -4.45 -13.85
C ARG A 41 -3.08 -3.99 -14.80
N LYS A 42 -4.33 -3.90 -14.34
CA LYS A 42 -5.48 -3.43 -15.12
C LYS A 42 -5.49 -1.91 -15.27
N GLU A 43 -5.18 -1.19 -14.19
CA GLU A 43 -5.30 0.27 -14.13
C GLU A 43 -4.05 1.01 -14.66
N LEU A 44 -2.86 0.43 -14.51
CA LEU A 44 -1.62 1.07 -14.95
C LEU A 44 -1.21 0.68 -16.37
N LYS A 45 -0.56 1.62 -17.06
CA LYS A 45 0.15 1.32 -18.31
C LYS A 45 1.22 0.24 -18.08
N PRO A 46 1.50 -0.63 -19.08
CA PRO A 46 2.49 -1.72 -18.92
C PRO A 46 3.90 -1.26 -18.51
N SER A 47 4.33 -0.07 -18.92
CA SER A 47 5.60 0.53 -18.49
C SER A 47 5.60 0.90 -17.01
N SER A 48 4.55 1.58 -16.54
CA SER A 48 4.36 1.95 -15.13
C SER A 48 4.23 0.72 -14.24
N PHE A 49 3.48 -0.30 -14.67
CA PHE A 49 3.36 -1.56 -13.94
C PHE A 49 4.72 -2.25 -13.77
N ARG A 50 5.55 -2.32 -14.82
CA ARG A 50 6.90 -2.90 -14.73
C ARG A 50 7.79 -2.14 -13.75
N MET A 51 7.74 -0.81 -13.76
CA MET A 51 8.49 0.02 -12.80
C MET A 51 8.03 -0.20 -11.36
N TRP A 52 6.72 -0.20 -11.12
CA TRP A 52 6.14 -0.49 -9.82
C TRP A 52 6.52 -1.91 -9.37
N ARG A 53 6.40 -2.91 -10.25
CA ARG A 53 6.73 -4.29 -9.93
C ARG A 53 8.20 -4.45 -9.57
N LYS A 54 9.13 -3.77 -10.27
CA LYS A 54 10.55 -3.75 -9.92
C LYS A 54 10.83 -3.15 -8.53
N ARG A 55 10.03 -2.18 -8.07
CA ARG A 55 10.17 -1.58 -6.72
C ARG A 55 9.60 -2.46 -5.61
N VAL A 56 8.56 -3.21 -5.93
CA VAL A 56 7.85 -4.09 -4.99
C VAL A 56 8.51 -5.47 -4.91
N GLN A 57 9.01 -5.99 -6.03
CA GLN A 57 9.70 -7.26 -6.16
C GLN A 57 11.11 -7.13 -5.59
N GLY A 58 11.42 -7.90 -4.53
CA GLY A 58 12.72 -7.86 -3.86
C GLY A 58 12.72 -7.25 -2.45
N ARG A 59 11.59 -6.76 -1.94
CA ARG A 59 11.51 -6.26 -0.55
C ARG A 59 11.36 -7.40 0.47
N SER A 60 12.48 -7.92 0.93
CA SER A 60 12.58 -8.88 2.04
C SER A 60 12.13 -8.31 3.41
N THR A 61 11.99 -6.98 3.52
CA THR A 61 11.58 -6.24 4.73
C THR A 61 10.06 -6.04 4.85
N LYS A 62 9.26 -6.69 4.00
CA LYS A 62 7.81 -6.49 3.90
C LYS A 62 6.98 -7.23 4.95
N HIS A 63 7.58 -8.17 5.68
CA HIS A 63 6.95 -8.78 6.85
C HIS A 63 7.26 -7.96 8.09
N ILE A 64 6.21 -7.54 8.82
CA ILE A 64 6.31 -6.88 10.13
C ILE A 64 7.28 -7.64 11.06
N LYS A 65 7.31 -8.98 10.97
CA LYS A 65 8.18 -9.88 11.74
C LYS A 65 9.70 -9.67 11.55
N LYS A 66 10.17 -9.00 10.48
CA LYS A 66 11.62 -8.78 10.22
C LYS A 66 12.10 -7.37 10.58
N ARG A 67 11.24 -6.50 11.11
CA ARG A 67 11.64 -5.17 11.59
C ARG A 67 12.09 -5.29 13.05
N THR A 68 13.40 -5.26 13.28
CA THR A 68 14.02 -5.26 14.62
C THR A 68 13.88 -3.92 15.37
N PHE A 69 13.22 -2.91 14.81
CA PHE A 69 13.26 -1.55 15.34
C PHE A 69 11.86 -0.97 15.56
N ASP A 70 11.41 -1.02 16.81
CA ASP A 70 10.15 -0.44 17.31
C ASP A 70 10.23 1.09 17.53
N LYS A 71 11.40 1.73 17.39
CA LYS A 71 11.58 3.16 17.70
C LYS A 71 12.37 3.94 16.65
N GLY A 72 11.79 4.19 15.47
CA GLY A 72 12.50 4.95 14.45
C GLY A 72 11.69 5.63 13.36
N ARG A 73 10.41 5.93 13.57
CA ARG A 73 9.72 6.82 12.62
C ARG A 73 10.17 8.24 12.94
N PHE A 74 11.11 8.78 12.16
CA PHE A 74 11.42 10.21 12.20
C PHE A 74 10.11 10.96 11.95
N LYS A 75 9.53 11.54 13.01
CA LYS A 75 8.34 12.36 12.95
C LYS A 75 8.83 13.80 13.03
N CYS A 76 8.84 14.51 11.90
CA CYS A 76 9.06 15.95 11.97
C CYS A 76 7.84 16.57 12.67
N SER A 77 8.06 17.61 13.48
CA SER A 77 6.97 18.29 14.21
C SER A 77 5.87 18.82 13.28
N ARG A 78 6.21 19.07 12.00
CA ARG A 78 5.30 19.54 10.94
C ARG A 78 4.64 18.42 10.12
N GLN A 79 4.86 17.15 10.45
CA GLN A 79 4.32 16.04 9.68
C GLN A 79 2.79 15.96 9.88
N LYS A 80 2.03 16.34 8.85
CA LYS A 80 0.57 16.22 8.82
C LYS A 80 0.17 14.75 8.89
N THR A 81 -0.87 14.45 9.66
CA THR A 81 -1.49 13.13 9.73
C THR A 81 -2.15 12.83 8.38
N ILE A 82 -1.73 11.76 7.69
CA ILE A 82 -2.40 11.30 6.47
C ILE A 82 -3.65 10.52 6.91
N THR A 83 -4.80 11.19 6.98
CA THR A 83 -6.06 10.63 7.50
C THR A 83 -6.99 10.14 6.38
N ASN A 84 -6.45 9.47 5.37
CA ASN A 84 -7.27 8.89 4.28
C ASN A 84 -7.43 7.36 4.43
N ASN A 85 -7.20 6.82 5.62
CA ASN A 85 -7.49 5.41 5.91
C ASN A 85 -8.88 5.27 6.53
N SER A 86 -9.64 4.27 6.08
CA SER A 86 -10.81 3.77 6.78
C SER A 86 -10.36 3.19 8.12
N ILE A 87 -10.31 4.02 9.16
CA ILE A 87 -10.13 3.54 10.52
C ILE A 87 -11.46 2.88 10.89
N SER A 88 -11.57 1.57 10.66
CA SER A 88 -12.61 0.79 11.31
C SER A 88 -12.35 0.90 12.82
N LYS A 89 -13.28 1.54 13.53
CA LYS A 89 -13.24 1.59 14.98
C LYS A 89 -13.33 0.16 15.52
N ARG A 90 -12.33 -0.15 16.37
CA ARG A 90 -12.27 -1.09 17.51
C ARG A 90 -13.20 -2.30 17.52
#